data_AF-A0A9W9CU06-F1
#
_entry.id   AF-A0A9W9CU06-F1
#
_cell.length_a   1.000
_cell.length_b   1.000
_cell.length_c   1.000
_cell.angle_alpha   90.00
_cell.angle_beta   90.00
_cell.angle_gamma   90.00
#
_symmetry.space_group_name_H-M   'P 1'
#
loop_
_entity.id
_entity.type
_entity.pdbx_description
1 polymer ?
#
loop_
_entity_poly.entity_id
_entity_poly.type
_entity_poly.pdbx_seq_one_letter_code
_entity_poly.pdbx_strand_id
1 'polypeptide(L)'
;MAKKDIKGNPKKGLVAQVQPKGASNQPSSQNAAFPKDFEMREYGPLILVHFSSPKAQHQALARVETFYESGSDASNYISLQNPKTKLMCRNYEAFNMPILAIKEWLQAMKISEKALSRSQHNADPYSFPGWWRSFTNLQESNLLDQLWRCGCLKALKDGENPVYLISFINKSAVHHDLLHALYFLHPGYQDMVRKQWLALSKPCRLVITHELLMRGYGEHVWIDEFQAYVSEDQGCFGKKVTEECHQVRLELRAAQSLAWEELDLNVASIFQM
;
A
#
# COMPACT_ATOMS: atom_id res chain seq x y z
N MET A 1 -4.26 42.13 83.29
CA MET A 1 -3.81 43.30 82.49
C MET A 1 -3.79 42.85 81.04
N ALA A 2 -4.50 43.38 80.05
CA ALA A 2 -5.64 44.29 79.92
C ALA A 2 -6.42 43.74 78.69
N LYS A 3 -7.71 43.40 78.79
CA LYS A 3 -8.86 44.25 78.42
C LYS A 3 -8.75 44.93 77.05
N LYS A 4 -9.65 44.57 76.12
CA LYS A 4 -10.63 45.46 75.42
C LYS A 4 -11.06 44.82 74.09
N ASP A 5 -12.35 44.56 73.85
CA ASP A 5 -13.39 45.54 73.47
C ASP A 5 -13.10 46.13 72.07
N ILE A 6 -14.00 46.35 71.11
CA ILE A 6 -15.44 46.62 71.13
C ILE A 6 -15.93 46.64 69.66
N LYS A 7 -17.18 46.19 69.47
CA LYS A 7 -18.28 46.66 68.58
C LYS A 7 -17.99 47.44 67.29
N GLY A 8 -18.83 47.17 66.27
CA GLY A 8 -19.47 48.25 65.49
C GLY A 8 -19.80 47.98 64.02
N ASN A 9 -20.93 47.29 63.77
CA ASN A 9 -22.09 47.63 62.90
C ASN A 9 -22.00 48.85 61.92
N PRO A 10 -22.95 49.04 60.96
CA PRO A 10 -23.38 48.23 59.80
C PRO A 10 -23.46 49.08 58.48
N LYS A 11 -23.85 48.41 57.37
CA LYS A 11 -24.74 48.86 56.25
C LYS A 11 -24.15 48.85 54.84
N LYS A 12 -24.86 48.04 54.02
CA LYS A 12 -25.42 48.28 52.68
C LYS A 12 -24.45 48.52 51.51
N GLY A 13 -24.50 47.59 50.56
CA GLY A 13 -24.06 47.82 49.18
C GLY A 13 -24.43 46.67 48.26
N LEU A 14 -25.47 46.91 47.46
CA LEU A 14 -25.80 46.32 46.16
C LEU A 14 -25.85 44.79 45.95
N VAL A 15 -27.05 44.37 45.57
CA VAL A 15 -27.39 43.15 44.83
C VAL A 15 -26.67 43.15 43.48
N ALA A 16 -25.85 42.13 43.23
CA ALA A 16 -25.42 41.74 41.89
C ALA A 16 -25.66 40.24 41.71
N GLN A 17 -26.50 39.92 40.73
CA GLN A 17 -26.78 38.54 40.30
C GLN A 17 -25.49 37.90 39.79
N VAL A 18 -25.01 36.87 40.49
CA VAL A 18 -23.90 36.03 40.03
C VAL A 18 -24.50 34.90 39.20
N GLN A 19 -24.27 34.96 37.88
CA GLN A 19 -24.42 33.81 36.99
C GLN A 19 -23.39 32.74 37.37
N PRO A 20 -23.76 31.47 37.56
CA PRO A 20 -22.77 30.41 37.69
C PRO A 20 -22.11 30.18 36.32
N LYS A 21 -20.83 30.53 36.21
CA LYS A 21 -19.92 30.08 35.14
C LYS A 21 -19.70 28.57 35.28
N GLY A 22 -20.66 27.78 34.83
CA GLY A 22 -20.50 26.36 34.55
C GLY A 22 -19.92 26.18 33.16
N ALA A 23 -18.64 26.48 32.97
CA ALA A 23 -17.94 26.05 31.77
C ALA A 23 -17.61 24.57 31.92
N SER A 24 -18.44 23.71 31.31
CA SER A 24 -18.09 22.31 31.11
C SER A 24 -16.86 22.25 30.21
N ASN A 25 -15.72 21.85 30.78
CA ASN A 25 -14.58 21.39 29.99
C ASN A 25 -14.97 20.06 29.35
N GLN A 26 -15.67 20.13 28.21
CA GLN A 26 -15.59 19.06 27.22
C GLN A 26 -14.17 19.10 26.65
N PRO A 27 -13.42 17.99 26.68
CA PRO A 27 -12.20 17.93 25.89
C PRO A 27 -12.62 18.01 24.43
N SER A 28 -12.35 19.17 23.82
CA SER A 28 -12.35 19.31 22.38
C SER A 28 -11.46 18.20 21.82
N SER A 29 -12.06 17.32 21.02
CA SER A 29 -11.36 16.32 20.25
C SER A 29 -10.43 17.03 19.28
N GLN A 30 -9.25 17.40 19.77
CA GLN A 30 -8.16 17.83 18.93
C GLN A 30 -7.88 16.65 18.01
N ASN A 31 -8.19 16.83 16.73
CA ASN A 31 -7.64 16.05 15.64
C ASN A 31 -6.12 16.08 15.79
N ALA A 32 -5.57 15.15 16.55
CA ALA A 32 -4.14 14.89 16.52
C ALA A 32 -3.85 14.51 15.07
N ALA A 33 -3.24 15.44 14.34
CA ALA A 33 -2.78 15.19 13.00
C ALA A 33 -1.78 14.05 13.11
N PHE A 34 -2.22 12.84 12.79
CA PHE A 34 -1.34 11.68 12.76
C PHE A 34 -0.16 12.01 11.84
N PRO A 35 1.07 11.61 12.20
CA PRO A 35 2.20 11.80 11.31
C PRO A 35 1.86 11.24 9.93
N LYS A 36 2.03 12.06 8.90
CA LYS A 36 1.88 11.62 7.50
C LYS A 36 3.08 10.74 7.16
N ASP A 37 3.04 9.49 7.63
CA ASP A 37 4.03 8.46 7.31
C ASP A 37 4.03 8.14 5.80
N PHE A 38 2.93 8.44 5.11
CA PHE A 38 2.78 8.34 3.67
C PHE A 38 1.73 9.32 3.12
N GLU A 39 1.79 9.54 1.81
CA GLU A 39 0.74 10.15 1.00
C GLU A 39 0.19 9.10 0.03
N MET A 40 -1.13 9.13 -0.22
CA MET A 40 -1.80 8.18 -1.10
C MET A 40 -2.62 8.92 -2.15
N ARG A 41 -2.55 8.46 -3.40
CA ARG A 41 -3.33 9.01 -4.52
C ARG A 41 -3.92 7.89 -5.36
N GLU A 42 -5.13 8.13 -5.85
CA GLU A 42 -5.87 7.24 -6.73
C GLU A 42 -5.74 7.72 -8.18
N TYR A 43 -5.47 6.78 -9.08
CA TYR A 43 -5.42 6.96 -10.52
C TYR A 43 -6.22 5.82 -11.15
N GLY A 44 -7.54 5.99 -11.24
CA GLY A 44 -8.46 4.95 -11.74
C GLY A 44 -8.25 3.59 -11.03
N PRO A 45 -7.82 2.52 -11.75
CA PRO A 45 -7.59 1.21 -11.15
C PRO A 45 -6.31 1.11 -10.28
N LEU A 46 -5.48 2.15 -10.21
CA LEU A 46 -4.18 2.17 -9.54
C LEU A 46 -4.19 3.07 -8.30
N ILE A 47 -3.56 2.59 -7.22
CA ILE A 47 -3.18 3.40 -6.05
C ILE A 47 -1.68 3.56 -6.00
N LEU A 48 -1.24 4.80 -5.77
CA LEU A 48 0.14 5.13 -5.45
C LEU A 48 0.26 5.52 -3.98
N VAL A 49 1.20 4.89 -3.27
CA VAL A 49 1.52 5.18 -1.87
C VAL A 49 2.97 5.63 -1.76
N HIS A 50 3.18 6.92 -1.52
CA HIS A 50 4.50 7.49 -1.32
C HIS A 50 4.82 7.57 0.17
N PHE A 51 5.79 6.78 0.62
CA PHE A 51 6.22 6.74 2.02
C PHE A 51 7.34 7.75 2.28
N SER A 52 7.27 8.42 3.43
CA SER A 52 8.28 9.43 3.82
C SER A 52 9.63 8.83 4.22
N SER A 53 9.69 7.53 4.49
CA SER A 53 10.92 6.82 4.84
C SER A 53 10.82 5.31 4.57
N PRO A 54 11.97 4.63 4.34
CA PRO A 54 12.00 3.17 4.25
C PRO A 54 11.41 2.47 5.49
N LYS A 55 11.63 3.06 6.67
CA LYS A 55 11.09 2.54 7.92
C LYS A 55 9.56 2.55 7.92
N ALA A 56 8.94 3.65 7.48
CA ALA A 56 7.49 3.77 7.41
C ALA A 56 6.88 2.77 6.42
N GLN A 57 7.48 2.63 5.23
CA GLN A 57 7.05 1.63 4.24
C GLN A 57 7.13 0.22 4.80
N HIS A 58 8.27 -0.15 5.37
CA HIS A 58 8.47 -1.47 5.95
C HIS A 58 7.47 -1.75 7.08
N GLN A 59 7.24 -0.80 7.99
CA GLN A 59 6.25 -0.96 9.07
C GLN A 59 4.83 -1.15 8.55
N ALA A 60 4.47 -0.55 7.41
CA ALA A 60 3.14 -0.66 6.81
C ALA A 60 2.94 -1.93 5.97
N LEU A 61 3.99 -2.44 5.32
CA LEU A 61 3.87 -3.44 4.24
C LEU A 61 4.54 -4.78 4.51
N ALA A 62 5.52 -4.86 5.41
CA ALA A 62 6.39 -6.04 5.54
C ALA A 62 5.64 -7.37 5.70
N ARG A 63 4.53 -7.39 6.47
CA ARG A 63 3.75 -8.63 6.67
C ARG A 63 2.93 -9.04 5.45
N VAL A 64 2.31 -8.08 4.77
CA VAL A 64 1.52 -8.39 3.57
C VAL A 64 2.43 -8.73 2.40
N GLU A 65 3.58 -8.06 2.28
CA GLU A 65 4.64 -8.41 1.34
C GLU A 65 5.15 -9.82 1.58
N THR A 66 5.49 -10.18 2.83
CA THR A 66 5.91 -11.55 3.16
C THR A 66 4.81 -12.56 2.83
N PHE A 67 3.54 -12.23 3.09
CA PHE A 67 2.41 -13.09 2.73
C PHE A 67 2.26 -13.27 1.21
N TYR A 68 2.55 -12.23 0.42
CA TYR A 68 2.39 -12.23 -1.03
C TYR A 68 3.58 -12.89 -1.75
N GLU A 69 4.82 -12.51 -1.45
CA GLU A 69 5.99 -12.87 -2.26
C GLU A 69 6.89 -13.96 -1.65
N SER A 70 6.80 -14.23 -0.35
CA SER A 70 7.81 -15.09 0.26
C SER A 70 7.70 -16.53 -0.25
N GLY A 71 8.70 -17.04 -0.96
CA GLY A 71 8.61 -18.38 -1.56
C GLY A 71 8.29 -19.49 -0.55
N SER A 72 8.74 -19.37 0.71
CA SER A 72 8.53 -20.39 1.75
C SER A 72 7.42 -20.09 2.75
N ASP A 73 6.91 -18.85 2.82
CA ASP A 73 5.82 -18.46 3.73
C ASP A 73 4.65 -17.77 3.01
N ALA A 74 4.63 -17.78 1.68
CA ALA A 74 3.52 -17.25 0.89
C ALA A 74 2.21 -17.88 1.36
N SER A 75 1.17 -17.05 1.40
CA SER A 75 -0.16 -17.41 1.91
C SER A 75 -0.22 -17.84 3.39
N ASN A 76 0.89 -17.77 4.15
CA ASN A 76 0.89 -18.03 5.59
C ASN A 76 0.80 -16.71 6.37
N TYR A 77 -0.29 -16.54 7.12
CA TYR A 77 -0.46 -15.36 7.96
C TYR A 77 0.57 -15.34 9.11
N ILE A 78 1.25 -14.21 9.26
CA ILE A 78 2.19 -13.93 10.34
C ILE A 78 1.52 -13.00 11.35
N SER A 79 1.26 -13.49 12.57
CA SER A 79 0.66 -12.68 13.64
C SER A 79 1.59 -11.59 14.16
N LEU A 80 1.03 -10.51 14.70
CA LEU A 80 1.81 -9.44 15.33
C LEU A 80 2.46 -9.89 16.64
N GLN A 81 1.81 -10.81 17.37
CA GLN A 81 2.25 -11.28 18.69
C GLN A 81 3.37 -12.33 18.63
N ASN A 82 3.43 -13.09 17.54
CA ASN A 82 4.46 -14.09 17.30
C ASN A 82 4.98 -13.93 15.87
N PRO A 83 5.82 -12.90 15.61
CA PRO A 83 6.54 -12.81 14.37
C PRO A 83 7.52 -13.97 14.35
N LYS A 84 7.15 -15.10 13.73
CA LYS A 84 8.14 -16.13 13.40
C LYS A 84 9.29 -15.41 12.72
N THR A 85 10.49 -15.58 13.26
CA THR A 85 11.72 -14.81 12.99
C THR A 85 12.27 -15.05 11.58
N LYS A 86 11.45 -14.87 10.56
CA LYS A 86 11.86 -14.89 9.17
C LYS A 86 11.97 -13.48 8.63
N LEU A 87 12.96 -13.33 7.76
CA LEU A 87 13.39 -12.12 7.11
C LEU A 87 12.20 -11.48 6.41
N MET A 88 11.53 -10.55 7.11
CA MET A 88 10.69 -9.57 6.45
C MET A 88 11.57 -8.84 5.46
N CYS A 89 11.12 -8.80 4.21
CA CYS A 89 11.76 -8.11 3.10
C CYS A 89 12.36 -6.75 3.51
N ARG A 90 13.63 -6.54 3.16
CA ARG A 90 14.40 -5.35 3.56
C ARG A 90 14.73 -4.51 2.34
N ASN A 91 14.47 -3.20 2.44
CA ASN A 91 15.07 -2.14 1.63
C ASN A 91 14.67 -2.09 0.15
N TYR A 92 13.39 -2.25 -0.18
CA TYR A 92 12.90 -1.91 -1.52
C TYR A 92 12.72 -0.40 -1.66
N GLU A 93 13.12 0.16 -2.80
CA GLU A 93 12.80 1.56 -3.13
C GLU A 93 11.34 1.73 -3.55
N ALA A 94 10.76 0.66 -4.09
CA ALA A 94 9.37 0.55 -4.45
C ALA A 94 8.91 -0.92 -4.45
N PHE A 95 7.61 -1.13 -4.25
CA PHE A 95 6.99 -2.44 -4.13
C PHE A 95 5.56 -2.37 -4.66
N ASN A 96 5.15 -3.35 -5.46
CA ASN A 96 3.86 -3.37 -6.12
C ASN A 96 3.09 -4.66 -5.82
N MET A 97 1.76 -4.59 -5.79
CA MET A 97 0.91 -5.78 -5.62
C MET A 97 -0.54 -5.54 -6.07
N PRO A 98 -1.26 -6.60 -6.46
CA PRO A 98 -2.72 -6.55 -6.56
C PRO A 98 -3.37 -6.31 -5.19
N ILE A 99 -4.43 -5.49 -5.15
CA ILE A 99 -5.25 -5.28 -3.94
C ILE A 99 -5.85 -6.60 -3.43
N LEU A 100 -6.05 -7.58 -4.33
CA LEU A 100 -6.50 -8.93 -3.95
C LEU A 100 -5.57 -9.57 -2.91
N ALA A 101 -4.25 -9.40 -3.01
CA ALA A 101 -3.29 -9.95 -2.05
C ALA A 101 -3.53 -9.40 -0.63
N ILE A 102 -3.88 -8.11 -0.52
CA ILE A 102 -4.25 -7.49 0.77
C ILE A 102 -5.54 -8.09 1.31
N LYS A 103 -6.54 -8.35 0.44
CA LYS A 103 -7.80 -8.98 0.84
C LYS A 103 -7.60 -10.41 1.34
N GLU A 104 -6.78 -11.19 0.65
CA GLU A 104 -6.41 -12.55 1.03
C GLU A 104 -5.65 -12.57 2.35
N TRP A 105 -4.71 -11.64 2.54
CA TRP A 105 -4.01 -11.46 3.81
C TRP A 105 -4.96 -11.12 4.96
N LEU A 106 -5.92 -10.22 4.76
CA LEU A 106 -6.95 -9.90 5.75
C LEU A 106 -7.87 -11.11 6.04
N GLN A 107 -8.19 -11.92 5.03
CA GLN A 107 -8.96 -13.14 5.23
C GLN A 107 -8.18 -14.15 6.07
N ALA A 108 -6.89 -14.36 5.77
CA ALA A 108 -6.02 -15.24 6.53
C ALA A 108 -5.85 -14.76 7.99
N MET A 109 -5.66 -13.44 8.19
CA MET A 109 -5.67 -12.79 9.51
C MET A 109 -6.97 -13.10 10.26
N LYS A 110 -8.13 -12.88 9.62
CA LYS A 110 -9.44 -13.13 10.25
C LYS A 110 -9.62 -14.59 10.65
N ILE A 111 -9.17 -15.54 9.84
CA ILE A 111 -9.26 -16.97 10.15
C ILE A 111 -8.36 -17.33 11.34
N SER A 112 -7.09 -16.89 11.30
CA SER A 112 -6.12 -17.16 12.36
C SER A 112 -6.55 -16.58 13.70
N GLU A 113 -6.98 -15.32 13.72
CA GLU A 113 -7.30 -14.60 14.95
C GLU A 113 -8.67 -14.99 15.53
N LYS A 114 -9.64 -15.41 14.69
CA LYS A 114 -10.89 -16.03 15.17
C LYS A 114 -10.68 -17.41 15.75
N ALA A 115 -9.74 -18.20 15.21
CA ALA A 115 -9.39 -19.49 15.81
C ALA A 115 -8.81 -19.32 17.23
N LEU A 116 -8.18 -18.18 17.51
CA LEU A 116 -7.63 -17.80 18.81
C LEU A 116 -8.67 -17.15 19.74
N SER A 117 -9.64 -16.42 19.18
CA SER A 117 -10.65 -15.67 19.94
C SER A 117 -12.03 -16.35 19.85
N ARG A 118 -12.33 -17.27 20.78
CA ARG A 118 -13.64 -17.98 20.87
C ARG A 118 -14.83 -17.10 21.26
N SER A 119 -14.70 -15.79 21.32
CA SER A 119 -15.76 -14.93 21.84
C SER A 119 -15.73 -13.53 21.26
N GLN A 120 -16.92 -13.09 20.83
CA GLN A 120 -17.36 -11.72 20.59
C GLN A 120 -16.91 -11.07 19.27
N HIS A 121 -17.83 -10.96 18.32
CA HIS A 121 -18.42 -9.66 17.93
C HIS A 121 -19.40 -9.84 16.76
N ASN A 122 -20.69 -9.62 17.03
CA ASN A 122 -21.68 -9.24 16.03
C ASN A 122 -21.47 -7.74 15.77
N ALA A 123 -20.67 -7.39 14.76
CA ALA A 123 -20.53 -6.01 14.31
C ALA A 123 -21.35 -5.80 13.03
N ASP A 124 -22.03 -4.66 12.97
CA ASP A 124 -22.87 -4.19 11.87
C ASP A 124 -22.06 -4.14 10.55
N PRO A 125 -22.52 -4.80 9.46
CA PRO A 125 -21.84 -4.85 8.17
C PRO A 125 -21.63 -3.48 7.50
N TYR A 126 -22.30 -2.42 7.97
CA TYR A 126 -22.15 -1.05 7.43
C TYR A 126 -21.30 -0.11 8.29
N SER A 127 -20.82 -0.56 9.45
CA SER A 127 -19.87 0.20 10.29
C SER A 127 -18.45 0.00 9.78
N PHE A 128 -17.61 1.05 9.85
CA PHE A 128 -16.19 0.98 9.49
C PHE A 128 -15.56 -0.23 10.20
N PRO A 129 -15.18 -1.29 9.47
CA PRO A 129 -15.13 -2.59 10.09
C PRO A 129 -13.95 -2.70 11.04
N GLY A 130 -12.87 -1.92 10.83
CA GLY A 130 -11.84 -1.52 11.81
C GLY A 130 -11.18 -2.63 12.66
N TRP A 131 -11.58 -3.88 12.44
CA TRP A 131 -11.32 -5.03 13.30
C TRP A 131 -9.87 -5.45 13.18
N TRP A 132 -9.23 -5.14 12.05
CA TRP A 132 -7.82 -5.38 11.84
C TRP A 132 -6.95 -4.61 12.84
N ARG A 133 -7.39 -3.45 13.34
CA ARG A 133 -6.60 -2.58 14.24
C ARG A 133 -6.10 -3.28 15.50
N SER A 134 -6.81 -4.31 15.98
CA SER A 134 -6.38 -5.11 17.14
C SER A 134 -5.26 -6.11 16.81
N PHE A 135 -5.00 -6.36 15.52
CA PHE A 135 -4.08 -7.38 15.00
C PHE A 135 -3.00 -6.78 14.08
N THR A 136 -2.98 -5.46 13.95
CA THR A 136 -2.06 -4.70 13.11
C THR A 136 -1.30 -3.67 13.94
N ASN A 137 -0.10 -3.31 13.48
CA ASN A 137 0.60 -2.15 14.04
C ASN A 137 -0.07 -0.83 13.58
N LEU A 138 0.41 0.31 14.07
CA LEU A 138 -0.17 1.61 13.73
C LEU A 138 -0.09 1.93 12.23
N GLN A 139 1.06 1.68 11.59
CA GLN A 139 1.29 1.97 10.17
C GLN A 139 0.43 1.09 9.26
N GLU A 140 0.37 -0.22 9.54
CA GLU A 140 -0.54 -1.16 8.86
C GLU A 140 -2.00 -0.71 8.99
N SER A 141 -2.43 -0.36 10.20
CA SER A 141 -3.79 0.11 10.46
C SER A 141 -4.12 1.36 9.65
N ASN A 142 -3.20 2.34 9.63
CA ASN A 142 -3.38 3.58 8.89
C ASN A 142 -3.50 3.33 7.38
N LEU A 143 -2.66 2.45 6.82
CA LEU A 143 -2.75 2.07 5.41
C LEU A 143 -4.09 1.39 5.10
N LEU A 144 -4.49 0.39 5.88
CA LEU A 144 -5.75 -0.33 5.70
C LEU A 144 -6.97 0.58 5.82
N ASP A 145 -6.93 1.53 6.75
CA ASP A 145 -8.00 2.51 6.93
C ASP A 145 -8.16 3.40 5.69
N GLN A 146 -7.05 3.81 5.07
CA GLN A 146 -7.08 4.59 3.84
C GLN A 146 -7.55 3.75 2.64
N LEU A 147 -7.06 2.51 2.49
CA LEU A 147 -7.51 1.59 1.44
C LEU A 147 -9.01 1.25 1.56
N TRP A 148 -9.54 1.17 2.79
CA TRP A 148 -10.98 1.02 3.00
C TRP A 148 -11.76 2.26 2.56
N ARG A 149 -11.27 3.47 2.86
CA ARG A 149 -11.91 4.73 2.46
C ARG A 149 -11.99 4.86 0.94
N CYS A 150 -10.94 4.48 0.23
CA CYS A 150 -10.87 4.42 -1.24
C CYS A 150 -11.69 3.27 -1.85
N GLY A 151 -12.40 2.49 -1.03
CA GLY A 151 -13.27 1.41 -1.51
C GLY A 151 -12.55 0.12 -1.89
N CYS A 152 -11.21 0.10 -1.88
CA CYS A 152 -10.41 -1.07 -2.29
C CYS A 152 -10.74 -2.31 -1.49
N LEU A 153 -11.04 -2.15 -0.19
CA LEU A 153 -11.32 -3.26 0.74
C LEU A 153 -12.82 -3.55 0.92
N LYS A 154 -13.71 -2.81 0.24
CA LYS A 154 -15.16 -3.07 0.29
C LYS A 154 -15.51 -4.32 -0.54
N ALA A 155 -16.64 -4.94 -0.21
CA ALA A 155 -17.22 -5.99 -1.05
C ALA A 155 -17.46 -5.39 -2.44
N LEU A 156 -16.92 -6.07 -3.47
CA LEU A 156 -16.81 -5.56 -4.84
C LEU A 156 -18.17 -5.04 -5.33
N LYS A 157 -18.21 -3.75 -5.72
CA LYS A 157 -19.03 -3.36 -6.87
C LYS A 157 -18.06 -3.37 -8.05
N ASP A 158 -18.40 -4.16 -9.06
CA ASP A 158 -17.53 -4.37 -10.22
C ASP A 158 -17.17 -3.03 -10.89
N GLY A 159 -15.89 -2.85 -11.23
CA GLY A 159 -15.41 -1.81 -12.14
C GLY A 159 -15.07 -0.44 -11.55
N GLU A 160 -15.38 -0.13 -10.28
CA GLU A 160 -15.18 1.23 -9.75
C GLU A 160 -14.00 1.40 -8.77
N ASN A 161 -13.47 0.31 -8.20
CA ASN A 161 -12.46 0.41 -7.14
C ASN A 161 -11.05 0.15 -7.67
N PRO A 162 -10.01 0.80 -7.12
CA PRO A 162 -8.64 0.45 -7.42
C PRO A 162 -8.35 -1.03 -7.13
N VAL A 163 -7.61 -1.66 -8.05
CA VAL A 163 -7.28 -3.10 -8.02
C VAL A 163 -5.78 -3.36 -7.93
N TYR A 164 -4.94 -2.33 -8.12
CA TYR A 164 -3.49 -2.42 -8.05
C TYR A 164 -2.90 -1.35 -7.15
N LEU A 165 -1.82 -1.68 -6.45
CA LEU A 165 -1.11 -0.76 -5.56
C LEU A 165 0.38 -0.76 -5.91
N ILE A 166 0.96 0.43 -5.99
CA ILE A 166 2.40 0.64 -5.99
C ILE A 166 2.75 1.51 -4.79
N SER A 167 3.69 1.04 -3.99
CA SER A 167 4.30 1.79 -2.90
C SER A 167 5.72 2.17 -3.28
N PHE A 168 6.18 3.35 -2.87
CA PHE A 168 7.53 3.79 -3.15
C PHE A 168 8.04 4.82 -2.15
N ILE A 169 9.36 4.94 -2.10
CA ILE A 169 10.09 5.98 -1.38
C ILE A 169 10.67 6.97 -2.40
N ASN A 170 11.26 6.45 -3.47
CA ASN A 170 11.90 7.25 -4.52
C ASN A 170 11.08 7.20 -5.81
N LYS A 171 10.76 8.36 -6.37
CA LYS A 171 9.97 8.47 -7.61
C LYS A 171 10.62 7.78 -8.82
N SER A 172 11.95 7.69 -8.84
CA SER A 172 12.68 7.01 -9.92
C SER A 172 12.36 5.52 -10.02
N ALA A 173 12.02 4.88 -8.91
CA ALA A 173 11.70 3.44 -8.87
C ALA A 173 10.29 3.15 -9.40
N VAL A 174 9.42 4.15 -9.50
CA VAL A 174 8.00 3.99 -9.89
C VAL A 174 7.85 3.60 -11.36
N HIS A 175 8.79 3.98 -12.22
CA HIS A 175 8.71 3.65 -13.65
C HIS A 175 8.64 2.15 -13.90
N HIS A 176 9.49 1.38 -13.23
CA HIS A 176 9.51 -0.09 -13.33
C HIS A 176 8.18 -0.68 -12.87
N ASP A 177 7.71 -0.29 -11.68
CA ASP A 177 6.47 -0.82 -11.10
C ASP A 177 5.21 -0.44 -11.89
N LEU A 178 5.21 0.71 -12.57
CA LEU A 178 4.12 1.06 -13.48
C LEU A 178 4.03 0.09 -14.66
N LEU A 179 5.14 -0.47 -15.13
CA LEU A 179 5.12 -1.46 -16.20
C LEU A 179 4.50 -2.78 -15.72
N HIS A 180 4.74 -3.19 -14.47
CA HIS A 180 4.04 -4.33 -13.87
C HIS A 180 2.55 -4.05 -13.73
N ALA A 181 2.17 -2.85 -13.27
CA ALA A 181 0.77 -2.44 -13.20
C ALA A 181 0.10 -2.49 -14.58
N LEU A 182 0.76 -2.01 -15.64
CA LEU A 182 0.21 -2.10 -17.00
C LEU A 182 -0.01 -3.55 -17.44
N TYR A 183 1.00 -4.40 -17.21
CA TYR A 183 0.93 -5.82 -17.55
C TYR A 183 -0.20 -6.54 -16.82
N PHE A 184 -0.46 -6.19 -15.56
CA PHE A 184 -1.58 -6.70 -14.77
C PHE A 184 -2.93 -6.16 -15.25
N LEU A 185 -3.03 -4.85 -15.51
CA LEU A 185 -4.29 -4.16 -15.77
C LEU A 185 -4.82 -4.33 -17.19
N HIS A 186 -3.95 -4.62 -18.17
CA HIS A 186 -4.30 -4.56 -19.58
C HIS A 186 -4.09 -5.92 -20.29
N PRO A 187 -5.12 -6.79 -20.39
CA PRO A 187 -5.00 -8.12 -20.99
C PRO A 187 -4.45 -8.10 -22.43
N GLY A 188 -4.83 -7.11 -23.25
CA GLY A 188 -4.32 -6.97 -24.61
C GLY A 188 -2.81 -6.65 -24.66
N TYR A 189 -2.31 -5.90 -23.68
CA TYR A 189 -0.87 -5.63 -23.56
C TYR A 189 -0.15 -6.88 -23.06
N GLN A 190 -0.75 -7.59 -22.09
CA GLN A 190 -0.24 -8.86 -21.60
C GLN A 190 -0.03 -9.88 -22.73
N ASP A 191 -1.02 -10.02 -23.62
CA ASP A 191 -0.94 -10.91 -24.78
C ASP A 191 0.11 -10.48 -25.79
N MET A 192 0.26 -9.17 -26.01
CA MET A 192 1.33 -8.63 -26.85
C MET A 192 2.71 -8.97 -26.26
N VAL A 193 2.93 -8.76 -24.96
CA VAL A 193 4.19 -9.11 -24.29
C VAL A 193 4.50 -10.61 -24.45
N ARG A 194 3.50 -11.48 -24.26
CA ARG A 194 3.66 -12.93 -24.45
C ARG A 194 4.09 -13.26 -25.89
N LYS A 195 3.51 -12.58 -26.89
CA LYS A 195 3.91 -12.75 -28.30
C LYS A 195 5.37 -12.35 -28.51
N GLN A 196 5.80 -11.21 -27.95
CA GLN A 196 7.20 -10.77 -28.03
C GLN A 196 8.15 -11.77 -27.37
N TRP A 197 7.83 -12.24 -26.18
CA TRP A 197 8.61 -13.26 -25.48
C TRP A 197 8.77 -14.55 -26.31
N LEU A 198 7.68 -15.01 -26.93
CA LEU A 198 7.71 -16.21 -27.78
C LEU A 198 8.44 -15.98 -29.12
N ALA A 199 8.46 -14.76 -29.63
CA ALA A 199 9.16 -14.39 -30.87
C ALA A 199 10.69 -14.36 -30.71
N LEU A 200 11.20 -14.16 -29.49
CA LEU A 200 12.63 -14.23 -29.20
C LEU A 200 13.25 -15.56 -29.66
N SER A 201 14.53 -15.51 -30.02
CA SER A 201 15.28 -16.73 -30.29
C SER A 201 15.43 -17.57 -29.01
N LYS A 202 15.49 -18.90 -29.17
CA LYS A 202 15.72 -19.81 -28.02
C LYS A 202 17.00 -19.46 -27.25
N PRO A 203 18.15 -19.16 -27.90
CA PRO A 203 19.35 -18.69 -27.19
C PRO A 203 19.11 -17.41 -26.39
N CYS A 204 18.39 -16.43 -26.95
CA CYS A 204 18.07 -15.18 -26.29
C CYS A 204 17.24 -15.41 -25.01
N ARG A 205 16.15 -16.18 -25.11
CA ARG A 205 15.34 -16.54 -23.94
C ARG A 205 16.16 -17.22 -22.84
N LEU A 206 17.04 -18.16 -23.18
CA LEU A 206 17.87 -18.86 -22.19
C LEU A 206 18.78 -17.91 -21.40
N VAL A 207 19.38 -16.91 -22.07
CA VAL A 207 20.19 -15.88 -21.42
C VAL A 207 19.33 -15.07 -20.45
N ILE A 208 18.17 -14.59 -20.91
CA ILE A 208 17.28 -13.77 -20.08
C ILE A 208 16.78 -14.56 -18.87
N THR A 209 16.29 -15.79 -19.06
CA THR A 209 15.80 -16.63 -17.96
C THR A 209 16.91 -16.96 -16.95
N HIS A 210 18.15 -17.15 -17.41
CA HIS A 210 19.28 -17.37 -16.53
C HIS A 210 19.59 -16.12 -15.69
N GLU A 211 19.61 -14.93 -16.30
CA GLU A 211 19.78 -13.66 -15.58
C GLU A 211 18.67 -13.43 -14.55
N LEU A 212 17.40 -13.67 -14.91
CA LEU A 212 16.27 -13.54 -13.99
C LEU A 212 16.34 -14.53 -12.83
N LEU A 213 16.71 -15.78 -13.10
CA LEU A 213 16.95 -16.78 -12.07
C LEU A 213 18.07 -16.35 -11.10
N MET A 214 19.18 -15.81 -11.63
CA MET A 214 20.30 -15.31 -10.82
C MET A 214 19.91 -14.12 -9.94
N ARG A 215 18.88 -13.35 -10.32
CA ARG A 215 18.28 -12.28 -9.49
C ARG A 215 17.27 -12.81 -8.46
N GLY A 216 16.94 -14.10 -8.50
CA GLY A 216 16.02 -14.75 -7.55
C GLY A 216 14.56 -14.76 -8.00
N TYR A 217 14.25 -14.36 -9.24
CA TYR A 217 12.89 -14.39 -9.75
C TYR A 217 12.42 -15.81 -10.09
N GLY A 218 11.19 -16.14 -9.70
CA GLY A 218 10.55 -17.39 -10.08
C GLY A 218 10.07 -17.41 -11.53
N GLU A 219 9.98 -18.59 -12.13
CA GLU A 219 9.58 -18.75 -13.54
C GLU A 219 8.22 -18.12 -13.88
N HIS A 220 7.29 -18.13 -12.93
CA HIS A 220 5.94 -17.59 -13.11
C HIS A 220 5.89 -16.07 -13.35
N VAL A 221 6.93 -15.30 -12.96
CA VAL A 221 7.01 -13.84 -13.21
C VAL A 221 7.97 -13.47 -14.34
N TRP A 222 8.70 -14.40 -14.93
CA TRP A 222 9.78 -14.05 -15.87
C TRP A 222 9.33 -13.21 -17.06
N ILE A 223 8.12 -13.42 -17.58
CA ILE A 223 7.59 -12.66 -18.71
C ILE A 223 7.29 -11.20 -18.31
N ASP A 224 6.80 -10.99 -17.09
CA ASP A 224 6.51 -9.66 -16.55
C ASP A 224 7.80 -8.91 -16.21
N GLU A 225 8.75 -9.58 -15.55
CA GLU A 225 10.09 -9.03 -15.30
C GLU A 225 10.81 -8.67 -16.61
N PHE A 226 10.75 -9.57 -17.60
CA PHE A 226 11.33 -9.33 -18.92
C PHE A 226 10.80 -8.04 -19.55
N GLN A 227 9.47 -7.84 -19.59
CA GLN A 227 8.91 -6.67 -20.24
C GLN A 227 9.27 -5.39 -19.49
N ALA A 228 9.29 -5.42 -18.15
CA ALA A 228 9.69 -4.27 -17.35
C ALA A 228 11.16 -3.89 -17.63
N TYR A 229 12.09 -4.83 -17.48
CA TYR A 229 13.52 -4.57 -17.70
C TYR A 229 13.87 -4.13 -19.12
N VAL A 230 13.32 -4.79 -20.16
CA VAL A 230 13.62 -4.44 -21.56
C VAL A 230 13.07 -3.06 -21.93
N SER A 231 11.92 -2.68 -21.38
CA SER A 231 11.31 -1.36 -21.60
C SER A 231 12.13 -0.22 -21.00
N GLU A 232 12.81 -0.47 -19.88
CA GLU A 232 13.70 0.47 -19.19
C GLU A 232 15.08 0.54 -19.83
N ASP A 233 15.73 -0.62 -20.04
CA ASP A 233 17.04 -0.73 -20.68
C ASP A 233 17.16 -1.97 -21.58
N GLN A 234 17.41 -1.78 -22.88
CA GLN A 234 17.67 -2.87 -23.84
C GLN A 234 18.96 -3.65 -23.53
N GLY A 235 19.90 -3.07 -22.79
CA GLY A 235 21.17 -3.66 -22.38
C GLY A 235 21.10 -4.48 -21.09
N CYS A 236 19.95 -4.53 -20.41
CA CYS A 236 19.81 -5.06 -19.06
C CYS A 236 20.19 -6.55 -18.90
N PHE A 237 20.15 -7.33 -19.99
CA PHE A 237 20.50 -8.75 -20.04
C PHE A 237 21.80 -9.02 -20.83
N GLY A 238 22.60 -7.97 -21.07
CA GLY A 238 23.92 -8.04 -21.69
C GLY A 238 23.93 -8.03 -23.22
N LYS A 239 25.13 -7.83 -23.78
CA LYS A 239 25.36 -7.56 -25.22
C LYS A 239 24.83 -8.62 -26.18
N LYS A 240 24.76 -9.88 -25.75
CA LYS A 240 24.37 -11.02 -26.61
C LYS A 240 22.91 -10.95 -27.05
N VAL A 241 22.05 -10.34 -26.25
CA VAL A 241 20.61 -10.26 -26.49
C VAL A 241 20.14 -8.85 -26.80
N THR A 242 21.02 -7.86 -26.70
CA THR A 242 20.67 -6.43 -26.86
C THR A 242 19.99 -6.11 -28.18
N GLU A 243 20.38 -6.75 -29.29
CA GLU A 243 19.77 -6.50 -30.59
C GLU A 243 18.30 -6.95 -30.64
N GLU A 244 18.03 -8.21 -30.24
CA GLU A 244 16.65 -8.71 -30.16
C GLU A 244 15.83 -7.93 -29.13
N CYS A 245 16.42 -7.61 -27.97
CA CYS A 245 15.76 -6.79 -26.94
C CYS A 245 15.50 -5.36 -27.41
N HIS A 246 16.34 -4.77 -28.27
CA HIS A 246 16.13 -3.45 -28.82
C HIS A 246 14.87 -3.41 -29.68
N GLN A 247 14.71 -4.39 -30.58
CA GLN A 247 13.51 -4.49 -31.41
C GLN A 247 12.25 -4.67 -30.54
N VAL A 248 12.30 -5.60 -29.58
CA VAL A 248 11.19 -5.83 -28.65
C VAL A 248 10.84 -4.55 -27.88
N ARG A 249 11.84 -3.83 -27.36
CA ARG A 249 11.63 -2.57 -26.62
C ARG A 249 10.85 -1.54 -27.43
N LEU A 250 11.14 -1.38 -28.71
CA LEU A 250 10.42 -0.43 -29.57
C LEU A 250 8.93 -0.78 -29.66
N GLU A 251 8.63 -2.07 -29.84
CA GLU A 251 7.26 -2.58 -29.92
C GLU A 251 6.53 -2.50 -28.58
N LEU A 252 7.21 -2.83 -27.48
CA LEU A 252 6.68 -2.70 -26.13
C LEU A 252 6.31 -1.24 -25.82
N ARG A 253 7.20 -0.28 -26.12
CA ARG A 253 6.95 1.14 -25.85
C ARG A 253 5.78 1.71 -26.65
N ALA A 254 5.65 1.32 -27.92
CA ALA A 254 4.50 1.72 -28.72
C ALA A 254 3.19 1.16 -28.15
N ALA A 255 3.19 -0.12 -27.75
CA ALA A 255 2.02 -0.75 -27.13
C ALA A 255 1.69 -0.19 -25.75
N GLN A 256 2.70 0.22 -24.96
CA GLN A 256 2.52 0.84 -23.65
C GLN A 256 1.74 2.14 -23.76
N SER A 257 2.09 3.02 -24.70
CA SER A 257 1.38 4.28 -24.91
C SER A 257 -0.10 4.08 -25.20
N LEU A 258 -0.43 3.12 -26.08
CA LEU A 258 -1.80 2.76 -26.42
C LEU A 258 -2.55 2.18 -25.22
N ALA A 259 -1.93 1.25 -24.49
CA ALA A 259 -2.56 0.61 -23.35
C ALA A 259 -2.81 1.58 -22.19
N TRP A 260 -1.93 2.56 -21.96
CA TRP A 260 -2.18 3.60 -20.96
C TRP A 260 -3.35 4.53 -21.35
N GLU A 261 -3.47 4.85 -22.64
CA GLU A 261 -4.59 5.62 -23.17
C GLU A 261 -5.92 4.86 -23.04
N GLU A 262 -5.94 3.56 -23.37
CA GLU A 262 -7.12 2.69 -23.23
C GLU A 262 -7.58 2.54 -21.76
N LEU A 263 -6.65 2.63 -20.80
CA LEU A 263 -6.95 2.63 -19.36
C LEU A 263 -7.38 4.01 -18.83
N ASP A 264 -7.39 5.06 -19.65
CA ASP A 264 -7.61 6.46 -19.25
C ASP A 264 -6.65 6.90 -18.12
N LEU A 265 -5.40 6.41 -18.17
CA LEU A 265 -4.36 6.70 -17.18
C LEU A 265 -3.31 7.67 -17.71
N ASN A 266 -3.37 8.91 -17.25
CA ASN A 266 -2.35 9.90 -17.55
C ASN A 266 -1.09 9.68 -16.70
N VAL A 267 -0.17 8.86 -17.20
CA VAL A 267 1.11 8.56 -16.54
C VAL A 267 1.97 9.82 -16.31
N ALA A 268 1.85 10.85 -17.13
CA ALA A 268 2.59 12.10 -16.89
C ALA A 268 2.13 12.82 -15.60
N SER A 269 0.84 12.69 -15.23
CA SER A 269 0.32 13.24 -13.98
C SER A 269 0.86 12.53 -12.74
N ILE A 270 1.23 11.25 -12.85
CA ILE A 270 1.81 10.45 -11.76
C ILE A 270 3.15 11.03 -11.31
N PHE A 271 3.98 11.51 -12.25
CA PHE A 271 5.30 12.06 -11.96
C PHE A 271 5.28 13.52 -11.44
N GLN A 272 4.10 14.14 -11.34
CA GLN A 272 3.93 15.49 -10.79
C GLN A 272 3.59 15.50 -9.29
N MET A 273 3.25 14.35 -8.70
CA MET A 273 3.30 14.15 -7.25
C MET A 273 4.75 14.24 -6.80
#